data_AF-A0A7R9QHS0-F1
#
_entry.id   AF-A0A7R9QHS0-F1
#
_cell.length_a   1.000
_cell.length_b   1.000
_cell.length_c   1.000
_cell.angle_alpha   90.00
_cell.angle_beta   90.00
_cell.angle_gamma   90.00
#
_symmetry.space_group_name_H-M   'P 1'
#
loop_
_entity.id
_entity.type
_entity.pdbx_description
1 polymer ?
#
loop_
_entity_poly.entity_id
_entity_poly.type
_entity_poly.pdbx_seq_one_letter_code
_entity_poly.pdbx_strand_id
1 'polypeptide(L)' 'MGSQEKAVQLVTASKTQSVDKIVEAYRCGQRVFGENYVQELSVKSVDPLIAEMCPDIEWRLIGHI' A
#
# COMPACT_ATOMS: atom_id res chain seq x y z
N MET A 1 35.72 -2.50 0.76
CA MET A 1 34.83 -1.55 0.08
C MET A 1 33.43 -2.14 0.14
N GLY A 2 32.66 -1.85 1.19
CA GLY A 2 31.33 -2.43 1.38
C GLY A 2 30.33 -1.63 0.57
N SER A 3 29.92 -2.15 -0.58
CA SER A 3 28.77 -1.62 -1.31
C SER A 3 27.55 -1.81 -0.43
N GLN A 4 27.05 -0.73 0.17
CA GLN A 4 25.73 -0.72 0.77
C GLN A 4 24.73 -0.89 -0.38
N GLU A 5 24.20 -2.09 -0.55
CA GLU A 5 23.06 -2.32 -1.43
C GLU A 5 21.90 -1.49 -0.89
N LYS A 6 21.56 -0.38 -1.56
CA LYS A 6 20.34 0.35 -1.25
C LYS A 6 19.18 -0.60 -1.52
N ALA A 7 18.55 -1.09 -0.46
CA ALA A 7 17.32 -1.85 -0.56
C ALA A 7 16.28 -0.98 -1.29
N VAL A 8 15.95 -1.35 -2.53
CA VAL A 8 14.91 -0.69 -3.31
C VAL A 8 13.58 -1.26 -2.85
N GLN A 9 12.73 -0.41 -2.28
CA GLN A 9 11.38 -0.80 -1.88
C GLN A 9 10.39 -0.30 -2.94
N LEU A 10 9.66 -1.23 -3.55
CA LEU A 10 8.57 -0.93 -4.46
C LEU A 10 7.35 -0.48 -3.66
N VAL A 11 6.77 0.67 -4.02
CA VAL A 11 5.55 1.21 -3.39
C VAL A 11 4.49 1.34 -4.48
N THR A 12 3.37 0.64 -4.30
CA THR A 12 2.25 0.69 -5.25
C THR A 12 1.36 1.88 -4.92
N ALA A 13 1.27 2.87 -5.82
CA ALA A 13 0.36 3.99 -5.63
C ALA A 13 -1.10 3.54 -5.87
N SER A 14 -1.91 3.55 -4.81
CA SER A 14 -3.31 3.09 -4.83
C SER A 14 -4.35 4.21 -4.75
N LYS A 15 -3.91 5.47 -4.80
CA LYS A 15 -4.81 6.63 -4.92
C LYS A 15 -5.80 6.41 -6.06
N THR A 16 -7.06 6.75 -5.81
CA THR A 16 -8.19 6.59 -6.75
C THR A 16 -8.48 5.15 -7.23
N GLN A 17 -7.78 4.13 -6.73
CA GLN A 17 -8.10 2.73 -7.01
C GLN A 17 -9.11 2.18 -5.98
N SER A 18 -9.96 1.27 -6.44
CA SER A 18 -10.90 0.53 -5.59
C SER A 18 -10.19 -0.49 -4.71
N VAL A 19 -10.85 -0.92 -3.63
CA VAL A 19 -10.35 -1.92 -2.70
C VAL A 19 -10.07 -3.25 -3.40
N ASP A 20 -10.93 -3.68 -4.34
CA ASP A 20 -10.72 -4.90 -5.14
C ASP A 20 -9.36 -4.92 -5.84
N LYS A 21 -8.94 -3.79 -6.44
CA LYS A 21 -7.64 -3.69 -7.10
C LYS A 21 -6.47 -3.76 -6.13
N ILE A 22 -6.65 -3.26 -4.91
CA ILE A 22 -5.64 -3.36 -3.85
C ILE A 22 -5.49 -4.83 -3.45
N VAL A 23 -6.60 -5.56 -3.32
CA VAL A 23 -6.59 -7.00 -3.04
C VAL A 23 -5.95 -7.78 -4.19
N GLU A 24 -6.25 -7.46 -5.46
CA GLU A 24 -5.58 -8.08 -6.61
C GLU A 24 -4.07 -7.83 -6.61
N ALA A 25 -3.63 -6.58 -6.41
CA ALA A 25 -2.22 -6.25 -6.30
C ALA A 25 -1.55 -6.97 -5.12
N TYR A 26 -2.26 -7.10 -4.00
CA TYR A 26 -1.80 -7.86 -2.84
C TYR A 26 -1.62 -9.34 -3.16
N ARG A 27 -2.58 -9.95 -3.89
CA ARG A 27 -2.47 -11.33 -4.39
C ARG A 27 -1.30 -11.51 -5.35
N CYS A 28 -0.93 -10.47 -6.10
CA CYS A 28 0.28 -10.44 -6.94
C CYS A 28 1.59 -10.25 -6.16
N GLY A 29 1.54 -10.21 -4.82
CA GLY A 29 2.73 -10.09 -3.96
C GLY A 29 3.07 -8.67 -3.52
N GLN A 30 2.28 -7.66 -3.90
CA GLN A 30 2.48 -6.31 -3.35
C GLN A 30 2.08 -6.27 -1.88
N ARG A 31 2.90 -5.60 -1.07
CA ARG A 31 2.62 -5.39 0.36
C ARG A 31 2.59 -3.92 0.73
N VAL A 32 3.25 -3.08 -0.04
CA VAL A 32 3.44 -1.67 0.28
C VAL A 32 2.57 -0.82 -0.62
N PHE A 33 1.62 -0.11 -0.03
CA PHE A 33 0.64 0.71 -0.75
C PHE A 33 0.78 2.17 -0.35
N GLY A 34 0.73 3.04 -1.36
CA GLY A 34 0.94 4.48 -1.25
C GLY A 34 -0.36 5.25 -1.51
N GLU A 35 -0.79 6.04 -0.54
CA GLU A 35 -1.95 6.93 -0.65
C GLU A 35 -1.55 8.40 -0.62
N ASN A 36 -2.33 9.23 -1.30
CA ASN A 36 -2.10 10.68 -1.31
C ASN A 36 -2.73 11.38 -0.09
N TYR A 37 -3.85 10.89 0.41
CA TYR A 37 -4.62 11.52 1.47
C TYR A 37 -4.82 10.54 2.63
N VAL A 38 -4.64 11.03 3.86
CA VAL A 38 -4.82 10.22 5.07
C VAL A 38 -6.25 9.70 5.21
N GLN A 39 -7.22 10.46 4.70
CA GLN A 39 -8.63 10.11 4.75
C GLN A 39 -8.95 8.91 3.85
N GLU A 40 -8.38 8.86 2.64
CA GLU A 40 -8.49 7.68 1.76
C GLU A 40 -7.81 6.46 2.37
N LEU A 41 -6.59 6.64 2.91
CA LEU A 41 -5.85 5.57 3.57
C LEU A 41 -6.65 4.99 4.72
N SER A 42 -7.17 5.84 5.63
CA SER A 42 -7.94 5.39 6.79
C SER A 42 -9.19 4.62 6.39
N VAL A 43 -9.89 5.03 5.33
CA VAL A 43 -11.09 4.34 4.84
C VAL A 43 -10.73 2.98 4.24
N LYS A 44 -9.66 2.91 3.44
CA LYS A 44 -9.20 1.66 2.81
C LYS A 44 -8.58 0.69 3.82
N SER A 45 -7.81 1.19 4.79
CA SER A 45 -7.13 0.36 5.78
C SER A 45 -8.08 -0.34 6.75
N VAL A 46 -9.22 0.28 7.02
CA VAL A 46 -10.28 -0.29 7.88
C VAL A 46 -11.38 -0.99 7.08
N ASP A 47 -11.24 -1.05 5.76
CA ASP A 47 -12.19 -1.78 4.92
C ASP A 47 -12.19 -3.26 5.34
N PRO A 48 -13.36 -3.88 5.59
CA PRO A 48 -13.44 -5.26 6.03
C PRO A 48 -12.69 -6.24 5.12
N LEU A 49 -12.71 -5.99 3.81
CA LEU A 49 -12.05 -6.84 2.83
C LEU A 49 -10.52 -6.75 2.97
N ILE A 50 -9.98 -5.55 3.22
CA ILE A 50 -8.54 -5.38 3.48
C ILE A 50 -8.16 -6.01 4.82
N ALA A 51 -8.95 -5.77 5.86
CA ALA A 51 -8.68 -6.31 7.18
C ALA A 51 -8.67 -7.84 7.21
N GLU A 52 -9.53 -8.49 6.43
CA GLU A 52 -9.61 -9.95 6.33
C GLU A 52 -8.58 -10.54 5.34
N MET A 53 -8.44 -9.95 4.16
CA MET A 53 -7.63 -10.53 3.07
C MET A 53 -6.18 -10.09 3.05
N CYS A 54 -5.87 -8.91 3.61
CA CYS A 54 -4.61 -8.23 3.42
C CYS A 54 -4.03 -7.69 4.75
N PRO A 55 -3.80 -8.55 5.76
CA PRO A 55 -3.38 -8.12 7.10
C PRO A 55 -1.98 -7.50 7.14
N ASP A 56 -1.13 -7.83 6.15
CA ASP A 56 0.28 -7.41 6.11
C ASP A 56 0.52 -6.19 5.20
N ILE A 57 -0.50 -5.39 4.88
CA ILE A 57 -0.31 -4.19 4.08
C ILE A 57 0.44 -3.12 4.88
N GLU A 58 1.55 -2.66 4.33
CA GLU A 58 2.24 -1.45 4.74
C GLU A 58 1.66 -0.24 4.01
N TRP A 59 0.86 0.55 4.71
CA TRP A 59 0.35 1.81 4.18
C TRP A 59 1.40 2.92 4.32
N ARG A 60 1.64 3.65 3.23
CA ARG A 60 2.48 4.84 3.20
C ARG A 60 1.73 6.03 2.65
N LEU A 61 1.89 7.17 3.29
CA LEU A 61 1.49 8.45 2.71
C LEU A 61 2.59 8.92 1.77
N ILE A 62 2.26 9.07 0.49
CA ILE A 62 3.15 9.55 -0.58
C ILE A 62 2.71 10.90 -1.15
N GLY A 63 1.55 11.42 -0.72
CA GLY A 63 1.05 12.73 -1.10
C GLY A 63 1.73 13.87 -0.34
N HIS A 64 1.75 15.05 -0.97
CA HIS A 64 2.05 16.30 -0.27
C HIS A 64 0.88 16.68 0.63
N ILE A 65 1.19 17.19 1.82
CA ILE A 65 0.24 17.84 2.74
C ILE A 65 -0.10 19.24 2.24
#